data_AF-A0AAV3FJX5-F1
#
_entry.id   AF-A0AAV3FJX5-F1
#
_cell.length_a   1.000
_cell.length_b   1.000
_cell.length_c   1.000
_cell.angle_alpha   90.00
_cell.angle_beta   90.00
_cell.angle_gamma   90.00
#
_symmetry.space_group_name_H-M   'P 1'
#
loop_
_entity.id
_entity.type
_entity.pdbx_description
1 polymer ?
#
loop_
_entity_poly.entity_id
_entity_poly.type
_entity_poly.pdbx_seq_one_letter_code
_entity_poly.pdbx_strand_id
1 'polypeptide(L)'
;MGYRLLQLFAGMSIFLAIILVMHVGWVYIGNGMNQIHTQQTIVTNQGFKTAQPTKTDGSTRIAKPQTGEPPTEPEPEYSTVIGWMRIPRFGAEWQRAIQEGTDLKVLDNYGIGHYQGTVMPGSIGNSSYAGHRTPGDLGPADTLKPGDPIIIQTADHWYVYEMQSSWMTTPDDAAVIADQTDQKDARLITLTTCKYSLDEQDSLSARLIVRGRFKYWANTADGIPKELASKQSTPIQQAKATIARSIQKASKYAPVSQLLFTATLTIWCILTGLSWLIWHKDRQKKTTSWNLMTLIWRIQSGPIILRATTCLFFWVTLLFAEWAWISPLLSQLITLSTGTATLN
;
A
#
# COMPACT_ATOMS: atom_id res chain seq x y z
N MET A 1 7.00 -44.25 24.00
CA MET A 1 6.27 -42.96 24.05
C MET A 1 7.21 -41.76 23.86
N GLY A 2 8.33 -41.68 24.58
CA GLY A 2 9.29 -40.55 24.49
C GLY A 2 9.81 -40.19 23.08
N TYR A 3 10.21 -41.16 22.27
CA TYR A 3 10.67 -40.90 20.89
C TYR A 3 9.60 -40.24 19.99
N ARG A 4 8.32 -40.61 20.16
CA ARG A 4 7.22 -40.02 19.39
C ARG A 4 6.92 -38.58 19.84
N LEU A 5 7.03 -38.31 21.13
CA LEU A 5 6.91 -36.94 21.65
C LEU A 5 8.05 -36.06 21.13
N LEU A 6 9.29 -36.57 21.12
CA LEU A 6 10.42 -35.86 20.53
C LEU A 6 10.19 -35.53 19.05
N GLN A 7 9.68 -36.48 18.26
CA GLN A 7 9.32 -36.24 16.86
C GLN A 7 8.27 -35.13 16.69
N LEU A 8 7.26 -35.11 17.56
CA LEU A 8 6.20 -34.10 17.57
C LEU A 8 6.79 -32.72 17.85
N PHE A 9 7.52 -32.56 18.95
CA PHE A 9 8.11 -31.27 19.34
C PHE A 9 9.09 -30.77 18.28
N ALA A 10 9.98 -31.62 17.77
CA ALA A 10 10.90 -31.23 16.71
C ALA A 10 10.16 -30.77 15.44
N GLY A 11 9.11 -31.48 15.04
CA GLY A 11 8.28 -31.09 13.89
C GLY A 11 7.51 -29.78 14.11
N MET A 12 7.01 -29.57 15.33
CA MET A 12 6.31 -28.35 15.72
C MET A 12 7.24 -27.14 15.71
N SER A 13 8.44 -27.27 16.26
CA SER A 13 9.42 -26.18 16.30
C SER A 13 9.83 -25.72 14.90
N ILE A 14 10.06 -26.65 13.96
CA ILE A 14 10.36 -26.31 12.57
C ILE A 14 9.17 -25.61 11.91
N PHE A 15 7.95 -26.12 12.10
CA PHE A 15 6.74 -25.49 11.57
C PHE A 15 6.60 -24.05 12.08
N LEU A 16 6.72 -23.84 13.39
CA LEU A 16 6.64 -22.51 14.01
C LEU A 16 7.74 -21.58 13.51
N ALA A 17 8.97 -22.07 13.34
CA ALA A 17 10.06 -21.27 12.76
C ALA A 17 9.73 -20.81 11.33
N ILE A 18 9.11 -21.66 10.50
CA ILE A 18 8.66 -21.29 9.16
C ILE A 18 7.58 -20.21 9.22
N ILE A 19 6.57 -20.38 10.09
CA ILE A 19 5.51 -19.36 10.28
C ILE A 19 6.09 -18.02 10.74
N LEU A 20 7.08 -18.02 11.63
CA LEU A 20 7.75 -16.77 12.04
C LEU A 20 8.49 -16.08 10.88
N VAL A 21 9.18 -16.85 10.03
CA VAL A 21 9.84 -16.30 8.84
C VAL A 21 8.81 -15.73 7.86
N MET A 22 7.67 -16.40 7.69
CA MET A 22 6.56 -15.92 6.88
C MET A 22 5.98 -14.62 7.43
N HIS A 23 5.82 -14.49 8.76
CA HIS A 23 5.39 -13.25 9.41
C HIS A 23 6.37 -12.10 9.17
N VAL A 24 7.68 -12.35 9.28
CA VAL A 24 8.71 -11.34 8.95
C VAL A 24 8.58 -10.91 7.49
N GLY A 25 8.37 -11.84 6.56
CA GLY A 25 8.08 -11.51 5.17
C GLY A 25 6.83 -10.64 4.99
N TRP A 26 5.80 -10.84 5.83
CA TRP A 26 4.61 -10.00 5.85
C TRP A 26 4.93 -8.57 6.28
N VAL A 27 5.70 -8.39 7.35
CA VAL A 27 6.07 -7.06 7.88
C VAL A 27 6.77 -6.20 6.81
N TYR A 28 7.67 -6.80 6.02
CA TYR A 28 8.45 -6.04 5.03
C TYR A 28 7.78 -5.91 3.66
N ILE A 29 6.91 -6.86 3.27
CA ILE A 29 6.36 -6.94 1.90
C ILE A 29 4.84 -7.14 1.93
N GLY A 30 4.37 -8.08 2.73
CA GLY A 30 2.97 -8.53 2.71
C GLY A 30 1.97 -7.48 3.17
N ASN A 31 2.31 -6.63 4.13
CA ASN A 31 1.41 -5.62 4.69
C ASN A 31 0.93 -4.63 3.61
N GLY A 32 1.83 -4.20 2.73
CA GLY A 32 1.53 -3.30 1.60
C GLY A 32 0.76 -3.98 0.46
N MET A 33 0.57 -5.30 0.44
CA MET A 33 -0.14 -5.95 -0.68
C MET A 33 -1.62 -5.59 -0.75
N ASN A 34 -2.24 -5.35 0.41
CA ASN A 34 -3.67 -5.08 0.48
C ASN A 34 -3.98 -3.57 0.42
N GLN A 35 -2.97 -2.70 0.33
CA GLN A 35 -3.11 -1.24 0.39
C GLN A 35 -4.17 -0.66 -0.54
N ILE A 36 -4.23 -1.13 -1.80
CA ILE A 36 -5.19 -0.65 -2.80
C ILE A 36 -6.63 -0.99 -2.38
N HIS A 37 -6.83 -2.19 -1.86
CA HIS A 37 -8.14 -2.64 -1.38
C HIS A 37 -8.58 -1.84 -0.15
N THR A 38 -7.67 -1.67 0.82
CA THR A 38 -7.92 -0.91 2.05
C THR A 38 -8.34 0.53 1.72
N GLN A 39 -7.53 1.22 0.92
CA GLN A 39 -7.79 2.61 0.51
C GLN A 39 -9.10 2.73 -0.26
N GLN A 40 -9.36 1.84 -1.22
CA GLN A 40 -10.63 1.86 -1.95
C GLN A 40 -11.83 1.63 -1.02
N THR A 41 -11.72 0.70 -0.07
CA THR A 41 -12.79 0.37 0.86
C THR A 41 -13.13 1.57 1.73
N ILE A 42 -12.12 2.28 2.25
CA ILE A 42 -12.32 3.51 3.05
C ILE A 42 -13.07 4.57 2.22
N VAL A 43 -12.57 4.87 1.02
CA VAL A 43 -13.17 5.86 0.12
C VAL A 43 -14.62 5.50 -0.23
N THR A 44 -14.88 4.23 -0.51
CA THR A 44 -16.21 3.74 -0.88
C THR A 44 -17.18 3.77 0.30
N ASN A 45 -16.74 3.33 1.48
CA ASN A 45 -17.57 3.30 2.70
C ASN A 45 -17.93 4.70 3.19
N GLN A 46 -17.05 5.68 2.97
CA GLN A 46 -17.33 7.09 3.28
C GLN A 46 -18.13 7.80 2.18
N GLY A 47 -18.50 7.10 1.11
CA GLY A 47 -19.33 7.67 0.04
C GLY A 47 -18.62 8.69 -0.85
N PHE A 48 -17.29 8.80 -0.78
CA PHE A 48 -16.54 9.73 -1.61
C PHE A 48 -16.63 9.32 -3.08
N LYS A 49 -17.18 10.21 -3.90
CA LYS A 49 -17.36 9.98 -5.34
C LYS A 49 -16.09 10.42 -6.07
N THR A 50 -15.20 9.48 -6.35
CA THR A 50 -14.07 9.76 -7.24
C THR A 50 -14.59 10.07 -8.64
N ALA A 51 -14.40 11.32 -9.09
CA ALA A 51 -14.64 11.68 -10.47
C ALA A 51 -13.80 10.80 -11.40
N GLN A 52 -14.49 10.03 -12.24
CA GLN A 52 -13.83 9.18 -13.23
C GLN A 52 -13.49 10.03 -14.45
N PRO A 53 -12.26 9.92 -14.99
CA PRO A 53 -11.92 10.62 -16.20
C PRO A 53 -12.82 10.13 -17.33
N THR A 54 -13.64 11.02 -17.87
CA THR A 54 -14.60 10.73 -18.94
C THR A 54 -13.84 10.19 -20.16
N LYS A 55 -13.91 8.88 -20.38
CA LYS A 55 -13.43 8.22 -21.60
C LYS A 55 -14.56 8.24 -22.61
N THR A 56 -14.63 9.30 -23.40
CA THR A 56 -15.41 9.26 -24.64
C THR A 56 -14.41 8.94 -25.74
N ASP A 57 -14.61 7.81 -26.43
CA ASP A 57 -13.83 7.40 -27.62
C ASP A 57 -12.38 6.93 -27.39
N GLY A 58 -12.08 6.34 -26.23
CA GLY A 58 -10.78 5.70 -25.96
C GLY A 58 -9.60 6.64 -25.70
N SER A 59 -9.80 7.96 -25.84
CA SER A 59 -8.83 8.98 -25.45
C SER A 59 -9.22 9.68 -24.14
N THR A 60 -8.25 9.91 -23.26
CA THR A 60 -8.50 10.63 -22.00
C THR A 60 -8.53 12.13 -22.29
N ARG A 61 -9.65 12.81 -21.98
CA ARG A 61 -9.74 14.28 -22.10
C ARG A 61 -8.74 14.95 -21.16
N ILE A 62 -7.99 15.93 -21.68
CA ILE A 62 -7.12 16.78 -20.87
C ILE A 62 -7.94 17.97 -20.37
N ALA A 63 -7.99 18.13 -19.05
CA ALA A 63 -8.64 19.26 -18.41
C ALA A 63 -7.83 20.53 -18.68
N LYS A 64 -8.51 21.60 -19.11
CA LYS A 64 -7.88 22.90 -19.28
C LYS A 64 -7.70 23.55 -17.91
N PRO A 65 -6.54 24.18 -17.63
CA PRO A 65 -6.39 25.02 -16.45
C PRO A 65 -7.48 26.08 -16.41
N GLN A 66 -8.07 26.28 -15.24
CA GLN A 66 -9.09 27.28 -14.99
C GLN A 66 -8.43 28.62 -14.65
N THR A 67 -9.12 29.71 -14.99
CA THR A 67 -8.68 31.08 -14.70
C THR A 67 -9.37 31.61 -13.45
N GLY A 68 -8.61 32.26 -12.57
CA GLY A 68 -9.14 32.87 -11.34
C GLY A 68 -8.78 32.09 -10.07
N GLU A 69 -9.37 32.54 -8.97
CA GLU A 69 -9.16 31.97 -7.64
C GLU A 69 -9.56 30.48 -7.60
N PRO A 70 -8.67 29.58 -7.12
CA PRO A 70 -9.01 28.18 -6.91
C PRO A 70 -10.17 28.05 -5.91
N PRO A 71 -11.15 27.18 -6.16
CA PRO A 71 -12.17 26.85 -5.18
C PRO A 71 -11.52 26.31 -3.90
N THR A 72 -11.98 26.79 -2.75
CA THR A 72 -11.58 26.24 -1.45
C THR A 72 -12.58 25.18 -1.05
N GLU A 73 -12.09 23.96 -0.84
CA GLU A 73 -12.89 22.88 -0.28
C GLU A 73 -13.24 23.17 1.18
N PRO A 74 -14.41 22.71 1.68
CA PRO A 74 -14.73 22.80 3.09
C PRO A 74 -13.73 21.99 3.92
N GLU A 75 -13.42 22.47 5.13
CA GLU A 75 -12.59 21.73 6.07
C GLU A 75 -13.31 20.43 6.47
N PRO A 76 -12.71 19.26 6.24
CA PRO A 76 -13.32 17.97 6.53
C PRO A 76 -13.30 17.65 8.03
N GLU A 77 -14.23 16.79 8.46
CA GLU A 77 -14.16 16.17 9.78
C GLU A 77 -12.99 15.18 9.85
N TYR A 78 -12.44 14.99 11.05
CA TYR A 78 -11.36 14.03 11.30
C TYR A 78 -11.63 12.64 10.70
N SER A 79 -10.59 12.03 10.10
CA SER A 79 -10.62 10.73 9.42
C SER A 79 -11.52 10.67 8.18
N THR A 80 -12.04 11.80 7.69
CA THR A 80 -12.84 11.86 6.44
C THR A 80 -11.95 12.00 5.22
N VAL A 81 -12.31 11.33 4.13
CA VAL A 81 -11.62 11.39 2.84
C VAL A 81 -11.83 12.75 2.19
N ILE A 82 -10.73 13.45 1.94
CA ILE A 82 -10.66 14.69 1.16
C ILE A 82 -10.61 14.38 -0.34
N GLY A 83 -9.87 13.33 -0.72
CA GLY A 83 -9.56 13.09 -2.12
C GLY A 83 -8.44 12.10 -2.35
N TRP A 84 -7.75 12.26 -3.47
CA TRP A 84 -6.61 11.43 -3.87
C TRP A 84 -5.38 12.28 -4.15
N MET A 85 -4.23 11.87 -3.61
CA MET A 85 -2.93 12.37 -4.03
C MET A 85 -2.40 11.54 -5.20
N ARG A 86 -1.85 12.20 -6.21
CA ARG A 86 -1.21 11.58 -7.38
C ARG A 86 0.13 12.24 -7.66
N ILE A 87 1.16 11.42 -7.81
CA ILE A 87 2.53 11.86 -8.08
C ILE A 87 3.08 10.98 -9.21
N PRO A 88 3.05 11.44 -10.48
CA PRO A 88 3.49 10.65 -11.64
C PRO A 88 4.90 10.07 -11.52
N ARG A 89 5.80 10.76 -10.81
CA ARG A 89 7.17 10.28 -10.52
C ARG A 89 7.18 8.95 -9.75
N PHE A 90 6.19 8.71 -8.88
CA PHE A 90 6.08 7.47 -8.10
C PHE A 90 5.50 6.31 -8.92
N GLY A 91 4.96 6.61 -10.10
CA GLY A 91 4.39 5.63 -11.03
C GLY A 91 3.08 6.14 -11.63
N ALA A 92 2.79 5.74 -12.87
CA ALA A 92 1.62 6.21 -13.61
C ALA A 92 0.27 5.91 -12.93
N GLU A 93 0.22 4.83 -12.15
CA GLU A 93 -0.98 4.38 -11.45
C GLU A 93 -0.90 4.63 -9.92
N TRP A 94 0.16 5.31 -9.44
CA TRP A 94 0.30 5.62 -8.02
C TRP A 94 -0.74 6.67 -7.62
N GLN A 95 -1.57 6.33 -6.65
CA GLN A 95 -2.49 7.25 -6.00
C GLN A 95 -2.77 6.81 -4.57
N ARG A 96 -2.91 7.75 -3.64
CA ARG A 96 -3.24 7.48 -2.23
C ARG A 96 -4.42 8.32 -1.80
N ALA A 97 -5.36 7.76 -1.05
CA ALA A 97 -6.44 8.55 -0.52
C ALA A 97 -5.88 9.52 0.52
N ILE A 98 -6.41 10.73 0.52
CA ILE A 98 -6.10 11.76 1.49
C ILE A 98 -7.25 11.75 2.50
N GLN A 99 -6.92 11.65 3.77
CA GLN A 99 -7.86 11.75 4.89
C GLN A 99 -7.45 12.86 5.84
N GLU A 100 -8.41 13.46 6.53
CA GLU A 100 -8.12 14.45 7.57
C GLU A 100 -7.50 13.81 8.82
N GLY A 101 -6.42 14.39 9.34
CA GLY A 101 -5.68 13.88 10.50
C GLY A 101 -4.39 13.14 10.12
N THR A 102 -3.45 13.08 11.07
CA THR A 102 -2.10 12.52 10.85
C THR A 102 -1.69 11.50 11.90
N ASP A 103 -2.65 10.94 12.64
CA ASP A 103 -2.40 9.86 13.60
C ASP A 103 -2.34 8.48 12.93
N LEU A 104 -2.02 7.46 13.72
CA LEU A 104 -1.92 6.07 13.24
C LEU A 104 -3.23 5.55 12.64
N LYS A 105 -4.39 5.99 13.14
CA LYS A 105 -5.69 5.55 12.59
C LYS A 105 -5.85 6.03 11.15
N VAL A 106 -5.28 7.17 10.78
CA VAL A 106 -5.28 7.67 9.41
C VAL A 106 -4.11 7.11 8.59
N LEU A 107 -2.88 7.18 9.12
CA LEU A 107 -1.66 6.85 8.38
C LEU A 107 -1.49 5.34 8.15
N ASP A 108 -1.90 4.47 9.08
CA ASP A 108 -1.76 3.01 8.94
C ASP A 108 -2.72 2.40 7.92
N ASN A 109 -3.63 3.20 7.36
CA ASN A 109 -4.50 2.77 6.26
C ASN A 109 -3.79 2.71 4.90
N TYR A 110 -2.48 2.99 4.83
CA TYR A 110 -1.73 3.17 3.58
C TYR A 110 -2.26 4.36 2.76
N GLY A 111 -2.54 5.46 3.45
CA GLY A 111 -3.05 6.71 2.88
C GLY A 111 -2.15 7.89 3.19
N ILE A 112 -2.63 9.08 2.84
CA ILE A 112 -1.99 10.35 3.18
C ILE A 112 -2.88 11.07 4.19
N GLY A 113 -2.29 11.54 5.29
CA GLY A 113 -2.98 12.38 6.28
C GLY A 113 -2.80 13.85 5.97
N HIS A 114 -3.87 14.65 6.00
CA HIS A 114 -3.79 16.11 6.01
C HIS A 114 -3.60 16.60 7.45
N TYR A 115 -2.68 17.54 7.66
CA TYR A 115 -2.48 18.14 8.98
C TYR A 115 -3.66 19.06 9.31
N GLN A 116 -4.38 18.71 10.37
CA GLN A 116 -5.49 19.52 10.89
C GLN A 116 -5.03 20.94 11.21
N GLY A 117 -5.83 21.92 10.82
CA GLY A 117 -5.53 23.35 10.97
C GLY A 117 -4.57 23.92 9.91
N THR A 118 -4.07 23.12 8.98
CA THR A 118 -3.42 23.65 7.77
C THR A 118 -4.44 23.89 6.66
N VAL A 119 -4.12 24.76 5.70
CA VAL A 119 -5.11 25.19 4.69
C VAL A 119 -5.43 24.08 3.69
N MET A 120 -6.67 24.07 3.20
CA MET A 120 -7.10 23.11 2.17
C MET A 120 -6.35 23.28 0.83
N PRO A 121 -6.31 22.25 -0.03
CA PRO A 121 -5.72 22.33 -1.36
C PRO A 121 -6.20 23.56 -2.14
N GLY A 122 -5.27 24.20 -2.83
CA GLY A 122 -5.52 25.38 -3.63
C GLY A 122 -5.64 26.68 -2.84
N SER A 123 -5.85 26.67 -1.52
CA SER A 123 -5.95 27.90 -0.70
C SER A 123 -4.60 28.61 -0.53
N ILE A 124 -4.66 29.92 -0.25
CA ILE A 124 -3.48 30.70 0.16
C ILE A 124 -2.97 30.15 1.49
N GLY A 125 -1.67 29.93 1.55
CA GLY A 125 -0.95 29.37 2.68
C GLY A 125 -0.31 28.02 2.38
N ASN A 126 -0.04 27.22 3.42
CA ASN A 126 0.66 25.94 3.31
C ASN A 126 -0.25 24.74 3.60
N SER A 127 -0.67 24.03 2.56
CA SER A 127 -1.45 22.79 2.70
C SER A 127 -0.51 21.61 2.97
N SER A 128 -0.59 21.01 4.16
CA SER A 128 0.44 20.08 4.63
C SER A 128 -0.08 18.66 4.79
N TYR A 129 0.75 17.68 4.44
CA TYR A 129 0.41 16.26 4.41
C TYR A 129 1.50 15.37 4.98
N ALA A 130 1.10 14.30 5.66
CA ALA A 130 1.97 13.25 6.17
C ALA A 130 1.69 11.90 5.49
N GLY A 131 2.73 11.08 5.39
CA GLY A 131 2.61 9.70 4.92
C GLY A 131 3.80 8.87 5.37
N HIS A 132 3.59 7.55 5.44
CA HIS A 132 4.63 6.61 5.83
C HIS A 132 5.77 6.56 4.81
N ARG A 133 7.00 6.28 5.28
CA ARG A 133 8.18 6.07 4.43
C ARG A 133 8.24 4.65 3.85
N THR A 134 7.10 4.13 3.40
CA THR A 134 6.97 2.78 2.83
C THR A 134 7.01 2.84 1.30
N PRO A 135 7.45 1.78 0.59
CA PRO A 135 7.39 1.74 -0.88
C PRO A 135 6.00 1.97 -1.46
N GLY A 136 4.95 1.71 -0.67
CA GLY A 136 3.57 2.02 -1.00
C GLY A 136 3.28 3.51 -0.96
N ASP A 137 3.70 4.23 0.07
CA ASP A 137 3.23 5.60 0.34
C ASP A 137 4.25 6.65 -0.12
N LEU A 138 4.86 7.40 0.81
CA LEU A 138 5.85 8.43 0.52
C LEU A 138 7.30 7.90 0.53
N GLY A 139 7.49 6.58 0.47
CA GLY A 139 8.80 5.93 0.33
C GLY A 139 9.66 6.48 -0.80
N PRO A 140 9.11 6.79 -1.99
CA PRO A 140 9.89 7.36 -3.09
C PRO A 140 10.03 8.90 -3.04
N ALA A 141 9.64 9.59 -1.97
CA ALA A 141 9.59 11.06 -1.95
C ALA A 141 10.94 11.78 -2.16
N ASP A 142 12.07 11.10 -1.92
CA ASP A 142 13.43 11.57 -2.22
C ASP A 142 13.76 11.52 -3.72
N THR A 143 12.97 10.82 -4.53
CA THR A 143 13.12 10.77 -5.99
C THR A 143 12.49 11.98 -6.70
N LEU A 144 11.71 12.79 -5.96
CA LEU A 144 11.14 14.02 -6.49
C LEU A 144 12.24 15.02 -6.82
N LYS A 145 12.04 15.76 -7.90
CA LYS A 145 12.94 16.84 -8.34
C LYS A 145 12.12 18.10 -8.59
N PRO A 146 12.76 19.28 -8.57
CA PRO A 146 12.09 20.53 -8.91
C PRO A 146 11.34 20.43 -10.25
N GLY A 147 10.10 20.91 -10.27
CA GLY A 147 9.18 20.84 -11.41
C GLY A 147 8.33 19.57 -11.50
N ASP A 148 8.56 18.57 -10.66
CA ASP A 148 7.68 17.40 -10.63
C ASP A 148 6.28 17.76 -10.11
N PRO A 149 5.22 17.22 -10.72
CA PRO A 149 3.87 17.51 -10.30
C PRO A 149 3.45 16.71 -9.06
N ILE A 150 2.91 17.42 -8.08
CA ILE A 150 2.17 16.87 -6.93
C ILE A 150 0.72 17.29 -7.11
N ILE A 151 -0.18 16.32 -7.28
CA ILE A 151 -1.54 16.57 -7.73
C ILE A 151 -2.52 16.08 -6.67
N ILE A 152 -3.46 16.93 -6.29
CA ILE A 152 -4.58 16.57 -5.42
C ILE A 152 -5.86 16.54 -6.25
N GLN A 153 -6.60 15.45 -6.15
CA GLN A 153 -7.92 15.26 -6.74
C GLN A 153 -8.97 15.29 -5.64
N THR A 154 -9.86 16.27 -5.64
CA THR A 154 -11.06 16.27 -4.81
C THR A 154 -12.24 15.71 -5.63
N ALA A 155 -13.46 15.79 -5.12
CA ALA A 155 -14.63 15.36 -5.88
C ALA A 155 -14.74 16.14 -7.20
N ASP A 156 -14.59 17.47 -7.11
CA ASP A 156 -14.91 18.38 -8.20
C ASP A 156 -13.67 19.07 -8.82
N HIS A 157 -12.53 19.08 -8.12
CA HIS A 157 -11.36 19.85 -8.54
C HIS A 157 -10.05 19.04 -8.56
N TRP A 158 -9.16 19.47 -9.45
CA TRP A 158 -7.75 19.13 -9.47
C TRP A 158 -6.94 20.32 -8.99
N TYR A 159 -6.03 20.11 -8.06
CA TYR A 159 -5.03 21.09 -7.63
C TYR A 159 -3.66 20.58 -8.00
N VAL A 160 -2.96 21.30 -8.88
CA VAL A 160 -1.64 20.90 -9.38
C VAL A 160 -0.58 21.81 -8.77
N TYR A 161 0.36 21.20 -8.07
CA TYR A 161 1.53 21.84 -7.50
C TYR A 161 2.79 21.35 -8.23
N GLU A 162 3.81 22.18 -8.29
CA GLU A 162 5.16 21.81 -8.73
C GLU A 162 6.08 21.74 -7.52
N MET A 163 6.75 20.61 -7.36
CA MET A 163 7.80 20.44 -6.37
C MET A 163 8.90 21.49 -6.60
N GLN A 164 9.37 22.13 -5.52
CA GLN A 164 10.39 23.16 -5.56
C GLN A 164 11.69 22.69 -4.90
N SER A 165 11.61 22.13 -3.69
CA SER A 165 12.77 21.74 -2.91
C SER A 165 12.42 20.64 -1.91
N SER A 166 13.45 19.93 -1.45
CA SER A 166 13.34 18.96 -0.38
C SER A 166 14.56 19.02 0.53
N TRP A 167 14.37 18.80 1.82
CA TRP A 167 15.44 18.79 2.81
C TRP A 167 15.09 17.86 3.98
N MET A 168 16.10 17.57 4.80
CA MET A 168 15.91 16.83 6.05
C MET A 168 15.81 17.81 7.21
N THR A 169 14.92 17.55 8.15
CA THR A 169 14.81 18.30 9.43
C THR A 169 14.56 17.35 10.60
N THR A 170 14.51 17.88 11.82
CA THR A 170 14.17 17.13 13.03
C THR A 170 12.65 16.92 13.14
N PRO A 171 12.18 15.88 13.86
CA PRO A 171 10.74 15.64 14.02
C PRO A 171 9.98 16.78 14.72
N ASP A 172 10.66 17.54 15.58
CA ASP A 172 10.06 18.63 16.36
C ASP A 172 9.96 19.96 15.60
N ASP A 173 10.45 20.03 14.36
CA ASP A 173 10.39 21.22 13.52
C ASP A 173 8.99 21.43 12.92
N ALA A 174 8.05 21.87 13.75
CA ALA A 174 6.68 22.18 13.35
C ALA A 174 6.58 23.38 12.40
N ALA A 175 7.63 24.21 12.28
CA ALA A 175 7.62 25.37 11.41
C ALA A 175 7.52 25.00 9.91
N VAL A 176 7.86 23.75 9.56
CA VAL A 176 7.75 23.28 8.17
C VAL A 176 6.30 23.15 7.69
N ILE A 177 5.35 22.88 8.57
CA ILE A 177 3.92 22.77 8.22
C ILE A 177 3.15 24.06 8.46
N ALA A 178 3.74 25.01 9.19
CA ALA A 178 3.14 26.30 9.47
C ALA A 178 2.88 27.08 8.17
N ASP A 179 1.94 28.03 8.28
CA ASP A 179 1.69 28.96 7.20
C ASP A 179 2.89 29.91 7.02
N GLN A 180 3.32 30.11 5.78
CA GLN A 180 4.50 30.91 5.44
C GLN A 180 4.07 32.36 5.26
N THR A 181 3.89 33.03 6.40
CA THR A 181 3.33 34.39 6.52
C THR A 181 4.13 35.48 5.79
N ASP A 182 5.36 35.19 5.39
CA ASP A 182 6.24 36.07 4.61
C ASP A 182 5.88 36.12 3.11
N GLN A 183 5.09 35.17 2.60
CA GLN A 183 4.62 35.16 1.22
C GLN A 183 3.08 35.27 1.15
N LYS A 184 2.58 36.52 1.24
CA LYS A 184 1.14 36.83 1.39
C LYS A 184 0.16 36.13 0.43
N ASP A 185 0.60 35.75 -0.77
CA ASP A 185 -0.24 35.10 -1.78
C ASP A 185 0.30 33.72 -2.21
N ALA A 186 1.27 33.17 -1.48
CA ALA A 186 1.80 31.86 -1.81
C ALA A 186 0.78 30.77 -1.46
N ARG A 187 0.62 29.83 -2.39
CA ARG A 187 -0.15 28.60 -2.22
C ARG A 187 0.85 27.47 -2.28
N LEU A 188 1.14 26.87 -1.14
CA LEU A 188 2.19 25.88 -0.96
C LEU A 188 1.59 24.53 -0.62
N ILE A 189 2.36 23.49 -0.93
CA ILE A 189 2.11 22.13 -0.45
C ILE A 189 3.35 21.64 0.26
N THR A 190 3.16 20.98 1.40
CA THR A 190 4.24 20.32 2.15
C THR A 190 3.92 18.84 2.31
N LEU A 191 4.85 17.96 1.94
CA LEU A 191 4.77 16.53 2.26
C LEU A 191 5.84 16.21 3.31
N THR A 192 5.46 15.49 4.35
CA THR A 192 6.36 15.06 5.44
C THR A 192 6.38 13.53 5.53
N THR A 193 7.57 12.94 5.62
CA THR A 193 7.77 11.50 5.84
C THR A 193 9.01 11.24 6.70
N CYS A 194 9.12 10.06 7.31
CA CYS A 194 10.32 9.64 8.04
C CYS A 194 11.57 9.54 7.15
N LYS A 195 12.75 9.53 7.77
CA LYS A 195 14.02 9.21 7.11
C LYS A 195 14.00 7.75 6.64
N TYR A 196 14.53 7.48 5.44
CA TYR A 196 14.73 6.10 5.02
C TYR A 196 15.90 5.49 5.80
N SER A 197 15.61 4.48 6.62
CA SER A 197 16.60 3.68 7.33
C SER A 197 16.03 2.29 7.62
N LEU A 198 16.90 1.29 7.71
CA LEU A 198 16.53 -0.05 8.19
C LEU A 198 16.51 -0.13 9.72
N ASP A 199 17.15 0.84 10.38
CA ASP A 199 17.10 1.03 11.82
C ASP A 199 15.93 1.96 12.17
N GLU A 200 15.04 1.50 13.05
CA GLU A 200 13.83 2.24 13.40
C GLU A 200 14.15 3.57 14.08
N GLN A 201 15.09 3.57 15.04
CA GLN A 201 15.47 4.76 15.79
C GLN A 201 16.06 5.82 14.84
N ASP A 202 16.91 5.39 13.91
CA ASP A 202 17.45 6.27 12.87
C ASP A 202 16.36 6.75 11.89
N SER A 203 15.40 5.90 11.51
CA SER A 203 14.27 6.31 10.66
C SER A 203 13.42 7.41 11.31
N LEU A 204 13.22 7.30 12.63
CA LEU A 204 12.46 8.27 13.43
C LEU A 204 13.23 9.54 13.73
N SER A 205 14.57 9.53 13.67
CA SER A 205 15.46 10.64 14.04
C SER A 205 15.31 11.90 13.19
N ALA A 206 14.75 11.78 11.98
CA ALA A 206 14.61 12.89 11.06
C ALA A 206 13.36 12.75 10.18
N ARG A 207 12.99 13.86 9.53
CA ARG A 207 11.90 13.95 8.57
C ARG A 207 12.42 14.48 7.25
N LEU A 208 12.02 13.82 6.16
CA LEU A 208 12.15 14.36 4.81
C LEU A 208 10.95 15.25 4.54
N ILE A 209 11.24 16.49 4.18
CA ILE A 209 10.25 17.51 3.80
C ILE A 209 10.35 17.73 2.29
N VAL A 210 9.20 17.73 1.63
CA VAL A 210 9.06 18.13 0.22
C VAL A 210 8.17 19.36 0.17
N ARG A 211 8.67 20.45 -0.39
CA ARG A 211 7.91 21.68 -0.62
C ARG A 211 7.55 21.79 -2.09
N GLY A 212 6.30 22.11 -2.38
CA GLY A 212 5.83 22.50 -3.70
C GLY A 212 5.07 23.81 -3.68
N ARG A 213 4.89 24.39 -4.87
CA ARG A 213 4.12 25.62 -5.08
C ARG A 213 3.00 25.35 -6.08
N PHE A 214 1.85 25.93 -5.81
CA PHE A 214 0.67 25.81 -6.65
C PHE A 214 0.96 26.34 -8.05
N LYS A 215 0.45 25.62 -9.06
CA LYS A 215 0.62 25.94 -10.48
C LYS A 215 -0.71 26.34 -11.11
N TYR A 216 -1.73 25.49 -10.97
CA TYR A 216 -3.07 25.74 -11.49
C TYR A 216 -4.09 24.78 -10.88
N TRP A 217 -5.38 25.07 -11.09
CA TRP A 217 -6.48 24.15 -10.80
C TRP A 217 -7.32 23.87 -12.05
N ALA A 218 -8.06 22.77 -12.05
CA ALA A 218 -8.97 22.41 -13.13
C ALA A 218 -10.17 21.61 -12.59
N ASN A 219 -11.31 21.59 -13.30
CA ASN A 219 -12.45 20.77 -12.89
C ASN A 219 -12.20 19.29 -13.20
N THR A 220 -12.66 18.39 -12.35
CA THR A 220 -12.60 16.94 -12.60
C THR A 220 -13.52 16.50 -13.73
N ALA A 221 -14.66 17.18 -13.88
CA ALA A 221 -15.54 17.05 -15.04
C ALA A 221 -14.84 17.41 -16.37
N ASP A 222 -13.73 18.18 -16.29
CA ASP A 222 -12.96 18.59 -17.45
C ASP A 222 -11.99 17.56 -18.02
N GLY A 223 -11.83 16.42 -17.34
CA GLY A 223 -10.87 15.38 -17.68
C GLY A 223 -9.73 15.32 -16.66
N ILE A 224 -8.53 14.95 -17.10
CA ILE A 224 -7.34 14.87 -16.22
C ILE A 224 -6.35 16.00 -16.47
N PRO A 225 -5.56 16.40 -15.46
CA PRO A 225 -4.36 17.20 -15.64
C PRO A 225 -3.42 16.60 -16.69
N LYS A 226 -2.82 17.47 -17.52
CA LYS A 226 -1.86 17.06 -18.56
C LYS A 226 -0.68 16.26 -18.00
N GLU A 227 -0.30 16.52 -16.75
CA GLU A 227 0.78 15.86 -16.04
C GLU A 227 0.49 14.37 -15.75
N LEU A 228 -0.79 13.97 -15.71
CA LEU A 228 -1.21 12.56 -15.57
C LEU A 228 -1.39 11.87 -16.92
N ALA A 229 -1.39 12.61 -18.02
CA ALA A 229 -1.50 12.02 -19.35
C ALA A 229 -0.24 11.21 -19.65
N SER A 230 -0.42 9.94 -20.02
CA SER A 230 0.69 9.05 -20.31
C SER A 230 1.48 9.60 -21.52
N LYS A 231 2.77 9.88 -21.34
CA LYS A 231 3.68 10.00 -22.49
C LYS A 231 3.79 8.62 -23.17
N GLN A 232 3.84 8.59 -24.50
CA GLN A 232 3.92 7.37 -25.30
C GLN A 232 4.91 6.37 -24.68
N SER A 233 4.38 5.23 -24.25
CA SER A 233 5.13 4.18 -23.59
C SER A 233 5.56 3.12 -24.60
N THR A 234 6.75 2.56 -24.42
CA THR A 234 7.24 1.45 -25.24
C THR A 234 6.33 0.22 -25.10
N PRO A 235 6.31 -0.72 -26.05
CA PRO A 235 5.47 -1.92 -25.96
C PRO A 235 5.65 -2.71 -24.65
N ILE A 236 6.89 -2.76 -24.12
CA ILE A 236 7.20 -3.41 -22.83
C ILE A 236 6.55 -2.66 -21.66
N GLN A 237 6.59 -1.33 -21.68
CA GLN A 237 5.94 -0.50 -20.65
C GLN A 237 4.41 -0.64 -20.72
N GLN A 238 3.83 -0.75 -21.91
CA GLN A 238 2.40 -1.00 -22.09
C GLN A 238 1.99 -2.37 -21.56
N ALA A 239 2.78 -3.42 -21.81
CA ALA A 239 2.53 -4.75 -21.28
C ALA A 239 2.58 -4.77 -19.74
N LYS A 240 3.61 -4.15 -19.14
CA LYS A 240 3.71 -4.00 -17.67
C LYS A 240 2.53 -3.22 -17.10
N ALA A 241 2.14 -2.11 -17.72
CA ALA A 241 0.99 -1.31 -17.29
C ALA A 241 -0.32 -2.10 -17.39
N THR A 242 -0.49 -2.91 -18.43
CA THR A 242 -1.71 -3.74 -18.61
C THR A 242 -1.84 -4.78 -17.50
N ILE A 243 -0.74 -5.45 -17.15
CA ILE A 243 -0.70 -6.40 -16.03
C ILE A 243 -0.99 -5.67 -14.71
N ALA A 244 -0.30 -4.54 -14.46
CA ALA A 244 -0.49 -3.74 -13.25
C ALA A 244 -1.93 -3.28 -13.07
N ARG A 245 -2.57 -2.77 -14.13
CA ARG A 245 -4.00 -2.39 -14.11
C ARG A 245 -4.93 -3.56 -13.86
N SER A 246 -4.62 -4.72 -14.41
CA SER A 246 -5.42 -5.94 -14.19
C SER A 246 -5.36 -6.37 -12.73
N ILE A 247 -4.17 -6.36 -12.14
CA ILE A 247 -3.94 -6.64 -10.72
C ILE A 247 -4.67 -5.61 -9.85
N GLN A 248 -4.53 -4.32 -10.16
CA GLN A 248 -5.19 -3.23 -9.42
C GLN A 248 -6.72 -3.31 -9.49
N LYS A 249 -7.27 -3.69 -10.65
CA LYS A 249 -8.72 -3.87 -10.81
C LYS A 249 -9.22 -5.04 -9.96
N ALA A 250 -8.48 -6.15 -9.90
CA ALA A 250 -8.82 -7.28 -9.06
C ALA A 250 -8.68 -6.94 -7.56
N SER A 251 -7.59 -6.26 -7.18
CA SER A 251 -7.33 -5.87 -5.79
C SER A 251 -8.35 -4.86 -5.25
N LYS A 252 -9.02 -4.11 -6.14
CA LYS A 252 -10.15 -3.27 -5.77
C LYS A 252 -11.27 -4.06 -5.07
N TYR A 253 -11.57 -5.28 -5.53
CA TYR A 253 -12.71 -6.06 -5.06
C TYR A 253 -12.37 -7.01 -3.92
N ALA A 254 -11.12 -7.49 -3.85
CA ALA A 254 -10.67 -8.37 -2.78
C ALA A 254 -9.21 -8.10 -2.44
N PRO A 255 -8.79 -8.26 -1.16
CA PRO A 255 -7.40 -8.18 -0.76
C PRO A 255 -6.52 -9.13 -1.58
N VAL A 256 -5.34 -8.67 -2.02
CA VAL A 256 -4.43 -9.45 -2.86
C VAL A 256 -3.99 -10.74 -2.17
N SER A 257 -3.73 -10.67 -0.86
CA SER A 257 -3.41 -11.85 -0.04
C SER A 257 -4.49 -12.94 -0.12
N GLN A 258 -5.77 -12.57 -0.06
CA GLN A 258 -6.90 -13.51 -0.18
C GLN A 258 -7.07 -14.05 -1.60
N LEU A 259 -6.86 -13.22 -2.63
CA LEU A 259 -6.87 -13.66 -4.03
C LEU A 259 -5.77 -14.69 -4.30
N LEU A 260 -4.55 -14.44 -3.81
CA LEU A 260 -3.45 -15.37 -3.97
C LEU A 260 -3.68 -16.65 -3.16
N PHE A 261 -4.18 -16.55 -1.92
CA PHE A 261 -4.57 -17.72 -1.13
C PHE A 261 -5.59 -18.60 -1.85
N THR A 262 -6.68 -18.01 -2.35
CA THR A 262 -7.74 -18.77 -3.04
C THR A 262 -7.23 -19.43 -4.32
N ALA A 263 -6.41 -18.72 -5.10
CA ALA A 263 -5.79 -19.25 -6.31
C ALA A 263 -4.85 -20.43 -5.99
N THR A 264 -3.94 -20.28 -5.04
CA THR A 264 -2.96 -21.32 -4.70
C THR A 264 -3.62 -22.50 -4.01
N LEU A 265 -4.64 -22.27 -3.17
CA LEU A 265 -5.43 -23.32 -2.53
C LEU A 265 -6.16 -24.16 -3.59
N THR A 266 -6.79 -23.51 -4.57
CA THR A 266 -7.52 -24.18 -5.65
C THR A 266 -6.57 -25.05 -6.47
N ILE A 267 -5.43 -24.49 -6.88
CA ILE A 267 -4.39 -25.23 -7.62
C ILE A 267 -3.89 -26.42 -6.78
N TRP A 268 -3.59 -26.20 -5.50
CA TRP A 268 -3.12 -27.25 -4.61
C TRP A 268 -4.16 -28.38 -4.45
N CYS A 269 -5.44 -28.04 -4.26
CA CYS A 269 -6.51 -29.03 -4.14
C CYS A 269 -6.69 -29.83 -5.43
N ILE A 270 -6.69 -29.18 -6.59
CA ILE A 270 -6.81 -29.85 -7.89
C ILE A 270 -5.62 -30.79 -8.11
N LEU A 271 -4.39 -30.30 -7.95
CA LEU A 271 -3.19 -31.12 -8.15
C LEU A 271 -3.15 -32.30 -7.19
N THR A 272 -3.45 -32.09 -5.91
CA THR A 272 -3.43 -33.15 -4.90
C THR A 272 -4.56 -34.15 -5.11
N GLY A 273 -5.75 -33.69 -5.50
CA GLY A 273 -6.91 -34.53 -5.81
C GLY A 273 -6.69 -35.40 -7.03
N LEU A 274 -6.21 -34.82 -8.14
CA LEU A 274 -5.85 -35.58 -9.34
C LEU A 274 -4.72 -36.57 -9.05
N SER A 275 -3.70 -36.15 -8.31
CA SER A 275 -2.59 -37.03 -7.91
C SER A 275 -3.06 -38.18 -7.04
N TRP A 276 -4.02 -37.93 -6.14
CA TRP A 276 -4.60 -38.99 -5.34
C TRP A 276 -5.41 -39.95 -6.21
N LEU A 277 -6.27 -39.46 -7.10
CA LEU A 277 -7.07 -40.31 -7.98
C LEU A 277 -6.20 -41.27 -8.81
N ILE A 278 -5.08 -40.80 -9.35
CA ILE A 278 -4.18 -41.60 -10.18
C ILE A 278 -3.32 -42.57 -9.36
N TRP A 279 -2.72 -42.12 -8.25
CA TRP A 279 -1.69 -42.87 -7.51
C TRP A 279 -2.12 -43.38 -6.12
N HIS A 280 -3.42 -43.35 -5.77
CA HIS A 280 -3.87 -43.79 -4.44
C HIS A 280 -3.51 -45.25 -4.14
N LYS A 281 -3.48 -46.13 -5.15
CA LYS A 281 -3.19 -47.56 -5.00
C LYS A 281 -1.72 -47.87 -4.76
N ASP A 282 -0.82 -46.98 -5.18
CA ASP A 282 0.63 -47.18 -5.07
C ASP A 282 1.21 -46.72 -3.70
N ARG A 283 0.35 -46.36 -2.74
CA ARG A 283 0.79 -45.90 -1.42
C ARG A 283 1.35 -47.05 -0.60
N GLN A 284 2.66 -47.08 -0.43
CA GLN A 284 3.32 -47.99 0.51
C GLN A 284 2.87 -47.72 1.95
N LYS A 285 2.71 -48.80 2.74
CA LYS A 285 2.44 -48.74 4.19
C LYS A 285 3.66 -48.12 4.89
N LYS A 286 3.52 -46.88 5.36
CA LYS A 286 4.59 -46.17 6.09
C LYS A 286 4.45 -46.37 7.59
N THR A 287 5.57 -46.42 8.31
CA THR A 287 5.58 -46.45 9.78
C THR A 287 4.93 -45.20 10.37
N THR A 288 4.30 -45.32 11.54
CA THR A 288 3.65 -44.18 12.21
C THR A 288 4.72 -43.15 12.64
N SER A 289 4.52 -41.89 12.28
CA SER A 289 5.36 -40.77 12.73
C SER A 289 4.48 -39.65 13.27
N TRP A 290 4.93 -38.99 14.34
CA TRP A 290 4.27 -37.82 14.93
C TRP A 290 4.91 -36.50 14.48
N ASN A 291 5.92 -36.56 13.62
CA ASN A 291 6.58 -35.36 13.11
C ASN A 291 5.70 -34.66 12.06
N LEU A 292 5.35 -33.39 12.32
CA LEU A 292 4.45 -32.61 11.47
C LEU A 292 4.95 -32.44 10.03
N MET A 293 6.25 -32.17 9.82
CA MET A 293 6.84 -32.05 8.47
C MET A 293 6.68 -33.34 7.68
N THR A 294 6.90 -34.47 8.36
CA THR A 294 6.73 -35.80 7.78
C THR A 294 5.28 -36.05 7.39
N LEU A 295 4.32 -35.61 8.20
CA LEU A 295 2.89 -35.72 7.90
C LEU A 295 2.49 -34.85 6.69
N ILE A 296 2.94 -33.60 6.64
CA ILE A 296 2.69 -32.68 5.49
C ILE A 296 3.21 -33.29 4.19
N TRP A 297 4.43 -33.84 4.20
CA TRP A 297 5.02 -34.52 3.04
C TRP A 297 4.25 -35.79 2.62
N ARG A 298 3.64 -36.49 3.59
CA ARG A 298 2.88 -37.72 3.34
C ARG A 298 1.49 -37.49 2.74
N ILE A 299 0.91 -36.31 2.94
CA ILE A 299 -0.36 -35.93 2.32
C ILE A 299 -0.19 -35.82 0.80
N GLN A 300 0.98 -35.39 0.33
CA GLN A 300 1.29 -35.24 -1.09
C GLN A 300 1.41 -36.60 -1.80
N SER A 301 0.65 -36.78 -2.89
CA SER A 301 0.55 -38.04 -3.66
C SER A 301 1.29 -37.95 -5.00
N GLY A 302 1.65 -39.10 -5.58
CA GLY A 302 2.24 -39.19 -6.92
C GLY A 302 3.77 -39.30 -6.96
N PRO A 303 4.38 -39.14 -8.16
CA PRO A 303 5.84 -39.16 -8.35
C PRO A 303 6.54 -38.06 -7.55
N ILE A 304 7.84 -38.22 -7.31
CA ILE A 304 8.61 -37.33 -6.43
C ILE A 304 8.53 -35.85 -6.84
N ILE A 305 8.57 -35.56 -8.14
CA ILE A 305 8.47 -34.19 -8.68
C ILE A 305 7.11 -33.60 -8.36
N LEU A 306 6.03 -34.33 -8.62
CA LEU A 306 4.67 -33.87 -8.36
C LEU A 306 4.41 -33.68 -6.86
N ARG A 307 4.99 -34.54 -6.01
CA ARG A 307 4.95 -34.39 -4.55
C ARG A 307 5.70 -33.14 -4.09
N ALA A 308 6.86 -32.84 -4.67
CA ALA A 308 7.58 -31.62 -4.38
C ALA A 308 6.79 -30.37 -4.80
N THR A 309 6.19 -30.39 -6.00
CA THR A 309 5.35 -29.29 -6.51
C THR A 309 4.12 -29.06 -5.63
N THR A 310 3.38 -30.11 -5.28
CA THR A 310 2.20 -30.00 -4.40
C THR A 310 2.59 -29.58 -2.98
N CYS A 311 3.74 -30.04 -2.46
CA CYS A 311 4.27 -29.55 -1.19
C CYS A 311 4.64 -28.05 -1.24
N LEU A 312 5.19 -27.57 -2.35
CA LEU A 312 5.48 -26.15 -2.54
C LEU A 312 4.18 -25.33 -2.54
N PHE A 313 3.17 -25.74 -3.30
CA PHE A 313 1.88 -25.07 -3.33
C PHE A 313 1.17 -25.08 -1.96
N PHE A 314 1.34 -26.14 -1.17
CA PHE A 314 0.86 -26.18 0.21
C PHE A 314 1.48 -25.05 1.04
N TRP A 315 2.81 -24.91 1.02
CA TRP A 315 3.49 -23.87 1.79
C TRP A 315 3.18 -22.45 1.30
N VAL A 316 3.08 -22.25 -0.01
CA VAL A 316 2.67 -20.96 -0.59
C VAL A 316 1.22 -20.62 -0.22
N THR A 317 0.34 -21.62 -0.16
CA THR A 317 -1.04 -21.41 0.30
C THR A 317 -1.06 -21.04 1.78
N LEU A 318 -0.26 -21.72 2.61
CA LEU A 318 -0.16 -21.42 4.03
C LEU A 318 0.41 -20.01 4.28
N LEU A 319 1.41 -19.60 3.51
CA LEU A 319 1.96 -18.24 3.51
C LEU A 319 0.86 -17.20 3.29
N PHE A 320 0.08 -17.33 2.21
CA PHE A 320 -0.97 -16.35 1.92
C PHE A 320 -2.16 -16.43 2.88
N ALA A 321 -2.44 -17.59 3.46
CA ALA A 321 -3.41 -17.71 4.54
C ALA A 321 -2.95 -16.95 5.79
N GLU A 322 -1.69 -17.14 6.18
CA GLU A 322 -1.11 -16.42 7.30
C GLU A 322 -1.16 -14.90 7.05
N TRP A 323 -0.72 -14.45 5.88
CA TRP A 323 -0.69 -13.03 5.52
C TRP A 323 -2.08 -12.39 5.46
N ALA A 324 -3.11 -13.17 5.12
CA ALA A 324 -4.48 -12.67 5.04
C ALA A 324 -5.18 -12.56 6.39
N TRP A 325 -4.85 -13.44 7.36
CA TRP A 325 -5.63 -13.56 8.60
C TRP A 325 -4.81 -13.59 9.90
N ILE A 326 -3.63 -14.21 9.89
CA ILE A 326 -2.83 -14.40 11.10
C ILE A 326 -1.89 -13.21 11.32
N SER A 327 -1.10 -12.82 10.32
CA SER A 327 -0.12 -11.75 10.46
C SER A 327 -0.76 -10.40 10.86
N PRO A 328 -1.91 -9.97 10.29
CA PRO A 328 -2.59 -8.75 10.75
C PRO A 328 -3.10 -8.82 12.18
N LEU A 329 -3.55 -10.00 12.63
CA LEU A 329 -3.97 -10.22 14.02
C LEU A 329 -2.76 -10.18 14.96
N LEU A 330 -1.67 -10.85 14.57
CA LEU A 330 -0.41 -10.85 15.31
C LEU A 330 0.15 -9.45 15.45
N SER A 331 0.10 -8.59 14.43
CA SER A 331 0.59 -7.21 14.54
C SER A 331 -0.23 -6.34 15.51
N GLN A 332 -1.51 -6.66 15.71
CA GLN A 332 -2.34 -5.97 16.71
C GLN A 332 -2.06 -6.46 18.13
N LEU A 333 -1.70 -7.74 18.30
CA LEU A 333 -1.43 -8.35 19.61
C LEU A 333 0.03 -8.15 20.05
N ILE A 334 0.94 -8.23 19.08
CA ILE A 334 2.36 -8.00 19.19
C ILE A 334 2.61 -6.56 18.71
N THR A 335 1.99 -5.59 19.38
CA THR A 335 2.73 -4.35 19.62
C THR A 335 3.94 -4.76 20.47
N LEU A 336 5.01 -5.22 19.81
CA LEU A 336 6.36 -5.11 20.35
C LEU A 336 6.46 -3.68 20.87
N SER A 337 7.00 -3.53 22.06
CA SER A 337 7.12 -2.28 22.80
C SER A 337 7.92 -1.21 22.04
N THR A 338 7.36 -0.66 20.97
CA THR A 338 7.77 0.61 20.40
C THR A 338 7.09 1.65 21.28
N GLY A 339 7.91 2.30 22.10
CA GLY A 339 7.53 3.08 23.28
C GLY A 339 6.17 3.77 23.16
N THR A 340 5.32 3.49 24.15
CA THR A 340 4.35 4.47 24.63
C THR A 340 5.11 5.74 25.01
N ALA A 341 5.35 6.63 24.05
CA ALA A 341 5.50 8.04 24.36
C ALA A 341 4.09 8.48 24.80
N THR A 342 3.84 8.33 26.10
CA THR A 342 2.79 9.07 26.79
C THR A 342 3.07 10.55 26.54
N LEU A 343 2.32 11.15 25.61
CA LEU A 343 2.25 12.59 25.47
C LEU A 343 1.48 13.10 26.69
N ASN A 344 2.22 13.64 27.67
CA ASN A 344 1.73 14.65 28.60
C ASN A 344 2.06 16.02 28.03
#